data_AF-A0A9Y2KWK2-F1
#
_entry.id   AF-A0A9Y2KWK2-F1
#
_cell.length_a   1.000
_cell.length_b   1.000
_cell.length_c   1.000
_cell.angle_alpha   90.00
_cell.angle_beta   90.00
_cell.angle_gamma   90.00
#
_symmetry.space_group_name_H-M   'P 1'
#
loop_
_entity.id
_entity.type
_entity.pdbx_description
1 polymer ?
#
loop_
_entity_poly.entity_id
_entity_poly.type
_entity_poly.pdbx_seq_one_letter_code
_entity_poly.pdbx_strand_id
1 'polypeptide(L)'
;MAASRTKVIQKLNDRFRMGDVIVPGTVVVTSGVQSLLAEAGGSMEALMSVVGSYDDFTEGNDPHGEHDFGKISFLLTDLFWKIDQYNTTYDGGSEDPTVLSITCRVLTIMLTEEY
;
A
#
# COMPACT_ATOMS: atom_id res chain seq x y z
N MET A 1 -12.29 -9.91 -20.58
CA MET A 1 -11.24 -8.87 -20.53
C MET A 1 -11.12 -8.24 -19.12
N ALA A 2 -11.25 -9.02 -18.03
CA ALA A 2 -11.04 -8.54 -16.65
C ALA A 2 -9.60 -8.80 -16.18
N ALA A 3 -9.03 -9.95 -16.57
CA ALA A 3 -7.64 -10.33 -16.27
C ALA A 3 -6.58 -9.35 -16.80
N SER A 4 -6.91 -8.50 -17.78
CA SER A 4 -6.01 -7.44 -18.26
C SER A 4 -6.01 -6.20 -17.35
N ARG A 5 -7.16 -5.85 -16.75
CA ARG A 5 -7.29 -4.66 -15.88
C ARG A 5 -6.62 -4.91 -14.53
N THR A 6 -6.98 -6.01 -13.87
CA THR A 6 -6.38 -6.46 -12.60
C THR A 6 -4.86 -6.50 -12.69
N LYS A 7 -4.29 -7.09 -13.75
CA LYS A 7 -2.83 -7.13 -13.96
C LYS A 7 -2.18 -5.76 -14.12
N VAL A 8 -2.91 -4.76 -14.63
CA VAL A 8 -2.39 -3.38 -14.71
C VAL A 8 -2.43 -2.75 -13.33
N ILE A 9 -3.52 -2.91 -12.58
CA ILE A 9 -3.66 -2.42 -11.20
C ILE A 9 -2.56 -3.03 -10.32
N GLN A 10 -2.40 -4.35 -10.36
CA GLN A 10 -1.34 -5.13 -9.71
C GLN A 10 0.05 -4.50 -9.96
N LYS A 11 0.42 -4.32 -11.24
CA LYS A 11 1.72 -3.73 -11.61
C LYS A 11 1.89 -2.30 -11.10
N LEU A 12 0.82 -1.50 -11.08
CA LEU A 12 0.90 -0.12 -10.61
C LEU A 12 0.99 -0.05 -9.08
N ASN A 13 0.28 -0.93 -8.37
CA ASN A 13 0.37 -1.06 -6.92
C ASN A 13 1.76 -1.55 -6.51
N ASP A 14 2.31 -2.54 -7.21
CA ASP A 14 3.69 -3.02 -7.06
C ASP A 14 4.71 -1.91 -7.27
N ARG A 15 4.61 -1.16 -8.37
CA ARG A 15 5.50 -0.02 -8.63
C ARG A 15 5.40 1.03 -7.52
N PHE A 16 4.20 1.34 -7.06
CA PHE A 16 3.98 2.32 -6.00
C PHE A 16 4.60 1.89 -4.68
N ARG A 17 4.34 0.67 -4.20
CA ARG A 17 4.91 0.16 -2.94
C ARG A 17 6.43 0.00 -3.00
N MET A 18 7.01 -0.23 -4.18
CA MET A 18 8.46 -0.26 -4.41
C MET A 18 9.09 1.15 -4.52
N GLY A 19 8.31 2.23 -4.38
CA GLY A 19 8.83 3.61 -4.37
C GLY A 19 8.99 4.25 -5.74
N ASP A 20 8.28 3.77 -6.78
CA ASP A 20 8.30 4.40 -8.10
C ASP A 20 7.61 5.78 -8.07
N VAL A 21 8.42 6.84 -8.12
CA VAL A 21 7.98 8.25 -8.11
C VAL A 21 7.11 8.64 -9.31
N ILE A 22 7.06 7.82 -10.37
CA ILE A 22 6.19 8.05 -11.53
C ILE A 22 4.73 7.71 -11.20
N VAL A 23 4.49 6.85 -10.20
CA VAL A 23 3.14 6.49 -9.76
C VAL A 23 2.68 7.51 -8.72
N PRO A 24 1.74 8.42 -9.04
CA PRO A 24 1.29 9.44 -8.10
C PRO A 24 0.59 8.82 -6.90
N GLY A 25 0.89 9.37 -5.73
CA GLY A 25 0.31 8.92 -4.49
C GLY A 25 1.00 9.48 -3.27
N THR A 26 0.54 9.03 -2.10
CA THR A 26 1.13 9.37 -0.81
C THR A 26 1.17 8.14 0.09
N VAL A 27 2.11 8.13 1.02
CA VAL A 27 2.19 7.13 2.07
C VAL A 27 1.76 7.78 3.38
N VAL A 28 0.82 7.15 4.07
CA VAL A 28 0.32 7.59 5.36
C VAL A 28 0.51 6.48 6.38
N VAL A 29 0.87 6.87 7.60
CA VAL A 29 1.05 5.96 8.73
C VAL A 29 0.17 6.42 9.88
N THR A 30 -0.49 5.47 10.55
CA THR A 30 -1.30 5.78 11.73
C THR A 30 -0.45 6.27 12.89
N SER A 31 -1.11 6.86 13.89
CA SER A 31 -0.43 7.25 15.14
C SER A 31 0.24 6.07 15.83
N GLY A 32 -0.36 4.87 15.80
CA GLY A 32 0.25 3.67 16.37
C GLY A 32 1.59 3.33 15.73
N VAL A 33 1.67 3.36 14.40
CA VAL A 33 2.91 3.13 13.66
C VAL A 33 3.93 4.24 13.91
N GLN A 34 3.52 5.51 13.98
CA GLN A 34 4.43 6.62 14.31
C GLN A 34 5.06 6.44 15.70
N SER A 35 4.27 6.06 16.71
CA SER A 35 4.78 5.76 18.05
C SER A 35 5.73 4.57 18.04
N LEU A 36 5.37 3.48 17.35
CA LEU A 36 6.25 2.32 17.20
C LEU A 36 7.63 2.68 16.62
N LEU A 37 7.66 3.51 15.57
CA LEU A 37 8.92 3.97 14.97
C LEU A 37 9.75 4.80 15.96
N ALA A 38 9.12 5.69 16.72
CA ALA A 38 9.78 6.53 17.71
C ALA A 38 10.32 5.73 18.91
N GLU A 39 9.58 4.74 19.39
CA GLU A 39 9.92 3.96 20.58
C GLU A 39 10.92 2.84 20.30
N ALA A 40 10.74 2.11 19.20
CA ALA A 40 11.57 0.95 18.85
C ALA A 40 12.74 1.31 17.91
N GLY A 41 12.90 2.59 17.54
CA GLY A 41 14.04 3.08 16.75
C GLY A 41 13.99 2.72 15.26
N GLY A 42 12.78 2.61 14.69
CA GLY A 42 12.57 2.36 13.27
C GLY A 42 12.65 3.62 12.42
N SER A 43 12.82 3.45 11.10
CA SER A 43 12.70 4.53 10.13
C SER A 43 11.60 4.24 9.11
N MET A 44 11.03 5.30 8.53
CA MET A 44 10.07 5.18 7.44
C MET A 44 10.68 4.47 6.23
N GLU A 45 11.97 4.68 5.96
CA GLU A 45 12.70 4.02 4.87
C GLU A 45 12.78 2.50 5.07
N ALA A 46 13.09 2.04 6.29
CA ALA A 46 13.12 0.62 6.62
C ALA A 46 11.73 -0.01 6.51
N LEU A 47 10.71 0.68 7.01
CA LEU A 47 9.32 0.24 6.88
C LEU A 47 8.89 0.11 5.42
N MET A 48 9.19 1.12 4.60
CA MET A 48 8.90 1.09 3.16
C MET A 48 9.69 0.02 2.43
N SER A 49 10.92 -0.28 2.83
CA SER A 49 11.70 -1.38 2.26
C SER A 49 11.04 -2.74 2.51
N VAL A 50 10.47 -2.95 3.70
CA VAL A 50 9.73 -4.19 4.04
C VAL A 50 8.44 -4.29 3.23
N VAL A 51 7.65 -3.21 3.13
CA VAL A 51 6.42 -3.17 2.31
C VAL A 51 6.73 -3.39 0.83
N GLY A 52 7.78 -2.73 0.31
CA GLY A 52 8.21 -2.86 -1.08
C GLY A 52 8.75 -4.27 -1.44
N SER A 53 9.26 -5.00 -0.45
CA SER A 53 9.78 -6.37 -0.64
C SER A 53 8.73 -7.46 -0.40
N TYR A 54 7.51 -7.09 -0.01
CA TYR A 54 6.46 -8.06 0.26
C TYR A 54 6.06 -8.85 -1.00
N ASP A 55 6.01 -10.17 -0.91
CA ASP A 55 5.58 -11.05 -2.00
C ASP A 55 4.62 -12.19 -1.58
N ASP A 56 4.22 -12.23 -0.29
CA ASP A 56 3.35 -13.28 0.27
C ASP A 56 1.85 -13.02 -0.03
N PHE A 57 1.52 -12.88 -1.31
CA PHE A 57 0.15 -12.72 -1.78
C PHE A 57 -0.52 -14.09 -1.93
N THR A 58 -1.64 -14.26 -1.23
CA THR A 58 -2.46 -15.48 -1.15
C THR A 58 -3.91 -15.14 -1.47
N GLU A 59 -4.75 -16.14 -1.72
CA GLU A 59 -6.19 -15.92 -1.92
C GLU A 59 -6.89 -15.29 -0.70
N GLY A 60 -6.30 -15.37 0.50
CA GLY A 60 -6.87 -14.84 1.73
C GLY A 60 -6.64 -13.33 1.95
N ASN A 61 -5.52 -12.80 1.49
CA ASN A 61 -5.15 -11.38 1.62
C ASN A 61 -5.23 -10.61 0.30
N ASP A 62 -5.28 -11.29 -0.84
CA ASP A 62 -5.39 -10.69 -2.16
C ASP A 62 -6.42 -11.43 -3.04
N PRO A 63 -7.72 -11.43 -2.67
CA PRO A 63 -8.77 -12.12 -3.42
C PRO A 63 -8.97 -11.57 -4.83
N HIS A 64 -8.52 -10.34 -5.06
CA HIS A 64 -8.67 -9.64 -6.34
C HIS A 64 -7.42 -9.70 -7.22
N GLY A 65 -6.26 -10.16 -6.71
CA GLY A 65 -5.03 -10.22 -7.49
C GLY A 65 -4.41 -8.85 -7.76
N GLU A 66 -4.76 -7.84 -6.97
CA GLU A 66 -4.42 -6.43 -7.19
C GLU A 66 -3.21 -5.99 -6.35
N HIS A 67 -2.72 -6.83 -5.44
CA HIS A 67 -1.60 -6.50 -4.55
C HIS A 67 -1.83 -5.21 -3.76
N ASP A 68 -3.06 -5.01 -3.27
CA ASP A 68 -3.50 -3.81 -2.58
C ASP A 68 -3.57 -3.98 -1.05
N PHE A 69 -3.32 -5.16 -0.51
CA PHE A 69 -3.34 -5.44 0.91
C PHE A 69 -2.28 -6.47 1.31
N GLY A 70 -1.72 -6.30 2.51
CA GLY A 70 -0.80 -7.28 3.07
C GLY A 70 -0.55 -7.09 4.56
N LYS A 71 0.05 -8.12 5.15
CA LYS A 71 0.47 -8.14 6.56
C LYS A 71 1.98 -8.31 6.62
N ILE A 72 2.65 -7.45 7.37
CA ILE A 72 4.10 -7.53 7.61
C ILE A 72 4.38 -7.55 9.10
N SER A 73 5.49 -8.18 9.49
CA SER A 73 6.01 -8.06 10.86
C SER A 73 7.21 -7.11 10.83
N PHE A 74 7.14 -6.03 11.60
CA PHE A 74 8.16 -4.99 11.67
C PHE A 74 8.39 -4.60 13.13
N LEU A 75 9.66 -4.59 13.57
CA LEU A 75 10.03 -4.32 14.97
C LEU A 75 9.29 -5.21 15.99
N LEU A 76 9.11 -6.50 15.65
CA LEU A 76 8.35 -7.48 16.45
C LEU A 76 6.85 -7.19 16.60
N THR A 77 6.33 -6.23 15.84
CA THR A 77 4.92 -5.86 15.82
C THR A 77 4.33 -6.20 14.45
N ASP A 78 3.12 -6.76 14.45
CA ASP A 78 2.38 -7.02 13.22
C ASP A 78 1.69 -5.73 12.73
N LEU A 79 1.88 -5.42 11.46
CA LEU A 79 1.30 -4.28 10.78
C LEU A 79 0.48 -4.75 9.58
N PHE A 80 -0.62 -4.07 9.32
CA PHE A 80 -1.30 -4.12 8.03
C PHE A 80 -0.87 -2.94 7.17
N TRP A 81 -0.83 -3.19 5.87
CA TRP A 81 -0.75 -2.14 4.88
C TRP A 81 -1.82 -2.34 3.81
N LYS A 82 -2.30 -1.25 3.25
CA LYS A 82 -3.23 -1.27 2.12
C LYS A 82 -2.99 -0.13 1.14
N ILE A 83 -3.38 -0.32 -0.11
CA ILE A 83 -3.33 0.69 -1.18
C ILE A 83 -4.74 1.01 -1.63
N ASP A 84 -5.21 2.20 -1.28
CA ASP A 84 -6.46 2.74 -1.78
C ASP A 84 -6.21 3.57 -3.05
N GLN A 85 -7.15 3.56 -4.00
CA GLN A 85 -7.02 4.23 -5.30
C GLN A 85 -8.04 5.38 -5.41
N TYR A 86 -7.56 6.60 -5.24
CA TYR A 86 -8.37 7.82 -5.22
C TYR A 86 -8.30 8.58 -6.54
N ASN A 87 -9.27 9.46 -6.77
CA ASN A 87 -9.16 10.53 -7.74
C ASN A 87 -8.04 11.52 -7.35
N THR A 88 -7.68 12.44 -8.25
CA THR A 88 -6.58 13.39 -8.03
C THR A 88 -6.82 14.39 -6.90
N THR A 89 -8.06 14.50 -6.43
CA THR A 89 -8.50 15.39 -5.35
C THR A 89 -8.65 14.67 -3.99
N TYR A 90 -8.46 13.34 -3.94
CA TYR A 90 -8.59 12.51 -2.74
C TYR A 90 -9.98 12.56 -2.06
N ASP A 91 -11.03 12.95 -2.77
CA ASP A 91 -12.41 13.01 -2.23
C ASP A 91 -13.27 11.80 -2.60
N GLY A 92 -12.77 10.93 -3.49
CA GLY A 92 -13.48 9.74 -3.94
C GLY A 92 -12.56 8.74 -4.64
N GLY A 93 -13.09 7.54 -4.90
CA GLY A 93 -12.37 6.52 -5.67
C GLY A 93 -12.11 6.98 -7.12
N SER A 94 -11.00 6.54 -7.70
CA SER A 94 -10.73 6.81 -9.12
C SER A 94 -11.72 6.08 -10.03
N GLU A 95 -12.17 6.75 -11.09
CA GLU A 95 -13.00 6.14 -12.14
C GLU A 95 -12.24 5.04 -12.89
N ASP A 96 -10.92 5.21 -13.08
CA ASP A 96 -10.07 4.19 -13.66
C ASP A 96 -8.69 4.09 -12.97
N PRO A 97 -8.51 3.16 -12.01
CA PRO A 97 -7.24 2.95 -11.31
C PRO A 97 -6.07 2.52 -12.21
N THR A 98 -6.31 2.19 -13.48
CA THR A 98 -5.25 1.91 -14.46
C THR A 98 -4.63 3.17 -15.08
N VAL A 99 -5.28 4.33 -14.93
CA VAL A 99 -4.88 5.59 -15.54
C VAL A 99 -4.23 6.50 -14.50
N LEU A 100 -2.90 6.64 -14.59
CA LEU A 100 -2.11 7.42 -13.62
C LEU A 100 -2.43 8.93 -13.63
N SER A 101 -2.90 9.48 -14.75
CA SER A 101 -3.22 10.91 -14.83
C SER A 101 -4.50 11.31 -14.07
N ILE A 102 -5.32 10.34 -13.67
CA ILE A 102 -6.57 10.59 -12.93
C ILE A 102 -6.64 9.81 -11.60
N THR A 103 -5.61 9.02 -11.28
CA THR A 103 -5.58 8.16 -10.08
C THR A 103 -4.40 8.50 -9.21
N CYS A 104 -4.63 8.74 -7.93
CA CYS A 104 -3.61 8.80 -6.89
C CYS A 104 -3.73 7.58 -5.97
N ARG A 105 -2.61 6.95 -5.61
CA ARG A 105 -2.58 5.83 -4.67
C ARG A 105 -2.28 6.29 -3.26
N VAL A 106 -2.96 5.74 -2.26
CA VAL A 106 -2.68 6.00 -0.85
C VAL A 106 -2.25 4.70 -0.20
N LEU A 107 -0.97 4.60 0.15
CA LEU A 107 -0.46 3.47 0.93
C LEU A 107 -0.66 3.81 2.41
N THR A 108 -1.58 3.13 3.06
CA THR A 108 -1.81 3.26 4.50
C THR A 108 -1.11 2.13 5.22
N ILE A 109 -0.29 2.44 6.22
CA ILE A 109 0.33 1.44 7.11
C ILE A 109 -0.19 1.68 8.53
N MET A 110 -0.67 0.61 9.16
CA MET A 110 -1.36 0.66 10.46
C MET A 110 -1.02 -0.57 11.29
N LEU A 111 -1.14 -0.47 12.62
CA LEU A 111 -1.07 -1.63 13.51
C LEU A 111 -2.23 -2.58 13.17
N THR A 112 -2.05 -3.88 13.36
CA THR A 112 -3.16 -4.83 13.15
C THR A 112 -4.35 -4.60 14.08
N GLU A 113 -4.13 -3.96 15.23
CA GLU A 113 -5.17 -3.59 16.19
C GLU A 113 -5.96 -2.33 15.79
N GLU A 114 -5.49 -1.59 14.78
CA GLU A 114 -6.14 -0.38 14.24
C GLU A 114 -7.03 -0.67 13.01
N TYR A 115 -7.13 -1.94 12.58
CA TYR A 115 -7.92 -2.41 11.45
C TYR A 115 -9.14 -3.22 11.91
#